data_AF-A0A973SL92-F1
#
_entry.id   AF-A0A973SL92-F1
#
_cell.length_a   1.000
_cell.length_b   1.000
_cell.length_c   1.000
_cell.angle_alpha   90.00
_cell.angle_beta   90.00
_cell.angle_gamma   90.00
#
_symmetry.space_group_name_H-M   'P 1'
#
loop_
_entity.id
_entity.type
_entity.pdbx_description
1 polymer ?
#
loop_
_entity_poly.entity_id
_entity_poly.type
_entity_poly.pdbx_seq_one_letter_code
_entity_poly.pdbx_strand_id
1 'polypeptide(L)'
;MLKASRRNFFAHKGRLALSLIAVVLSVAFVTGTLMFTSTITKTFDRLFATTASDVAVTPKSDKDALPGSPEQTVPAAVLDTVKTLPGVQAAYGDVSTERLAVVGPDNKAISNATGGPTIGANWYVTPHPSVNLTSGRAPSGPGDVVVDADTAAKKHLAVGSRLRIVTDTKAGSFPVTVSGIATFRTTNPGATLFFFDTDTAQNKLLGKPGVFTGVNLDAKPGTADDTLKAEVAGKLGAGYDVKTRAQQEADGRNAVGFIGFMKYVMLGFAGISLLVGAFLIINTFQMLVAQRTRELGLLRALGASRRQINRSVRFEALLLGVIGATLGIASGAGLAYGLIAVMNKVGMNLDASDMQVTVSSVVA
;
A
#
# COMPACT_ATOMS: atom_id res chain seq x y z
N MET A 1 31.55 -7.20 -41.00
CA MET A 1 30.85 -8.16 -40.10
C MET A 1 29.43 -7.71 -39.72
N LEU A 2 29.18 -6.45 -39.32
CA LEU A 2 27.83 -5.95 -38.96
C LEU A 2 26.72 -6.15 -40.02
N LYS A 3 27.00 -5.91 -41.32
CA LYS A 3 26.03 -6.14 -42.42
C LYS A 3 25.68 -7.63 -42.63
N ALA A 4 26.64 -8.53 -42.42
CA ALA A 4 26.42 -9.98 -42.52
C ALA A 4 25.64 -10.52 -41.31
N SER A 5 25.95 -10.01 -40.11
CA SER A 5 25.23 -10.32 -38.86
C SER A 5 23.74 -9.91 -38.94
N ARG A 6 23.44 -8.71 -39.49
CA ARG A 6 22.05 -8.25 -39.70
C ARG A 6 21.25 -9.15 -40.65
N ARG A 7 21.86 -9.63 -41.75
CA ARG A 7 21.16 -10.47 -42.74
C ARG A 7 20.90 -11.89 -42.20
N ASN A 8 21.81 -12.42 -41.38
CA ASN A 8 21.68 -13.76 -40.80
C ASN A 8 20.74 -13.80 -39.57
N PHE A 9 20.55 -12.66 -38.89
CA PHE A 9 19.51 -12.49 -37.85
C PHE A 9 18.10 -12.76 -38.39
N PHE A 10 17.85 -12.44 -39.66
CA PHE A 10 16.56 -12.64 -40.31
C PHE A 10 16.37 -14.03 -40.96
N ALA A 11 17.36 -14.91 -40.95
CA ALA A 11 17.23 -16.25 -41.53
C ALA A 11 16.52 -17.25 -40.60
N HIS A 12 16.53 -17.01 -39.28
CA HIS A 12 15.97 -17.90 -38.25
C HIS A 12 14.96 -17.15 -37.35
N LYS A 13 14.03 -16.40 -37.99
CA LYS A 13 13.15 -15.41 -37.33
C LYS A 13 12.30 -15.99 -36.20
N GLY A 14 11.75 -17.19 -36.40
CA GLY A 14 10.83 -17.81 -35.43
C GLY A 14 11.50 -18.08 -34.08
N ARG A 15 12.66 -18.74 -34.09
CA ARG A 15 13.35 -19.12 -32.85
C ARG A 15 13.96 -17.92 -32.12
N LEU A 16 14.54 -16.98 -32.85
CA LEU A 16 15.00 -15.71 -32.28
C LEU A 16 13.85 -14.90 -31.68
N ALA A 17 12.67 -14.90 -32.30
CA ALA A 17 11.48 -14.27 -31.76
C ALA A 17 11.00 -14.97 -30.47
N LEU A 18 10.99 -16.31 -30.41
CA LEU A 18 10.63 -17.03 -29.18
C LEU A 18 11.58 -16.70 -28.02
N SER A 19 12.88 -16.63 -28.26
CA SER A 19 13.84 -16.25 -27.21
C SER A 19 13.67 -14.80 -26.79
N LEU A 20 13.45 -13.90 -27.74
CA LEU A 20 13.17 -12.50 -27.43
C LEU A 20 11.90 -12.37 -26.58
N ILE A 21 10.83 -13.08 -26.93
CA ILE A 21 9.59 -13.11 -26.15
C ILE A 21 9.85 -13.65 -24.73
N ALA A 22 10.62 -14.74 -24.60
CA ALA A 22 10.98 -15.28 -23.29
C ALA A 22 11.72 -14.24 -22.42
N VAL A 23 12.71 -13.54 -23.00
CA VAL A 23 13.42 -12.45 -22.30
C VAL A 23 12.47 -11.34 -21.90
N VAL A 24 11.62 -10.89 -22.84
CA VAL A 24 10.64 -9.82 -22.60
C VAL A 24 9.70 -10.21 -21.47
N LEU A 25 9.16 -11.44 -21.47
CA LEU A 25 8.23 -11.90 -20.43
C LEU A 25 8.91 -12.02 -19.06
N SER A 26 10.11 -12.57 -18.99
CA SER A 26 10.87 -12.64 -17.74
C SER A 26 11.16 -11.26 -17.17
N VAL A 27 11.69 -10.34 -17.99
CA VAL A 27 12.01 -8.98 -17.56
C VAL A 27 10.73 -8.21 -17.22
N ALA A 28 9.66 -8.34 -18.00
CA ALA A 28 8.37 -7.72 -17.74
C ALA A 28 7.77 -8.18 -16.41
N PHE A 29 7.87 -9.47 -16.11
CA PHE A 29 7.38 -10.02 -14.86
C PHE A 29 8.17 -9.47 -13.66
N VAL A 30 9.51 -9.46 -13.72
CA VAL A 30 10.37 -8.93 -12.65
C VAL A 30 10.11 -7.43 -12.45
N THR A 31 10.19 -6.64 -13.51
CA THR A 31 9.99 -5.18 -13.44
C THR A 31 8.58 -4.82 -12.98
N GLY A 32 7.54 -5.44 -13.56
CA GLY A 32 6.15 -5.19 -13.18
C GLY A 32 5.88 -5.53 -11.71
N THR A 33 6.39 -6.65 -11.24
CA THR A 33 6.28 -7.08 -9.83
C THR A 33 6.96 -6.10 -8.87
N LEU A 34 8.18 -5.66 -9.19
CA LEU A 34 8.93 -4.70 -8.36
C LEU A 34 8.28 -3.31 -8.34
N MET A 35 7.79 -2.85 -9.49
CA MET A 35 7.08 -1.57 -9.61
C MET A 35 5.77 -1.59 -8.82
N PHE A 36 4.99 -2.67 -8.94
CA PHE A 36 3.77 -2.87 -8.16
C PHE A 36 4.04 -2.87 -6.65
N THR A 37 5.02 -3.67 -6.20
CA THR A 37 5.40 -3.76 -4.78
C THR A 37 5.85 -2.41 -4.21
N SER A 38 6.65 -1.68 -4.99
CA SER A 38 7.16 -0.36 -4.61
C SER A 38 6.04 0.67 -4.56
N THR A 39 5.06 0.59 -5.45
CA THR A 39 3.87 1.45 -5.45
C THR A 39 3.04 1.22 -4.19
N ILE A 40 2.71 -0.04 -3.87
CA ILE A 40 1.97 -0.38 -2.63
C ILE A 40 2.72 0.12 -1.40
N THR A 41 4.03 -0.15 -1.31
CA THR A 41 4.83 0.26 -0.14
C THR A 41 4.79 1.78 0.04
N LYS A 42 4.99 2.55 -1.04
CA LYS A 42 4.90 4.02 -0.99
C LYS A 42 3.51 4.53 -0.62
N THR A 43 2.45 3.89 -1.12
CA THR A 43 1.07 4.27 -0.77
C THR A 43 0.83 4.13 0.73
N PHE A 44 1.25 3.02 1.33
CA PHE A 44 1.14 2.81 2.79
C PHE A 44 2.09 3.71 3.58
N ASP A 45 3.33 3.90 3.14
CA ASP A 45 4.28 4.82 3.77
C ASP A 45 3.70 6.25 3.84
N ARG A 46 3.11 6.73 2.73
CA ARG A 46 2.44 8.04 2.69
C ARG A 46 1.20 8.06 3.59
N LEU A 47 0.39 7.00 3.59
CA LEU A 47 -0.77 6.90 4.47
C LEU A 47 -0.36 7.10 5.93
N PHE A 48 0.59 6.28 6.42
CA PHE A 48 1.05 6.34 7.80
C PHE A 48 1.71 7.67 8.17
N ALA A 49 2.51 8.24 7.27
CA ALA A 49 3.12 9.55 7.49
C ALA A 49 2.07 10.67 7.60
N THR A 50 0.96 10.57 6.87
CA THR A 50 -0.10 11.59 6.92
C THR A 50 -1.10 11.43 8.06
N THR A 51 -1.24 10.22 8.61
CA THR A 51 -2.14 9.95 9.75
C THR A 51 -1.44 10.06 11.10
N ALA A 52 -0.11 9.98 11.15
CA ALA A 52 0.64 10.01 12.39
C ALA A 52 0.71 11.41 13.00
N SER A 53 0.31 11.52 14.26
CA SER A 53 0.50 12.70 15.10
C SER A 53 1.95 12.83 15.56
N ASP A 54 2.35 14.01 16.07
CA ASP A 54 3.71 14.22 16.60
C ASP A 54 3.98 13.25 17.77
N VAL A 55 3.00 13.12 18.66
CA VAL A 55 2.97 12.09 19.71
C VAL A 55 1.58 11.46 19.80
N ALA A 56 1.51 10.15 20.05
CA ALA A 56 0.27 9.44 20.34
C ALA A 56 0.42 8.68 21.66
N VAL A 57 -0.69 8.63 22.41
CA VAL A 57 -0.84 7.84 23.63
C VAL A 57 -1.89 6.78 23.37
N THR A 58 -1.47 5.53 23.43
CA THR A 58 -2.35 4.37 23.26
C THR A 58 -2.32 3.50 24.52
N PRO A 59 -3.32 2.64 24.71
CA PRO A 59 -3.24 1.60 25.74
C PRO A 59 -1.99 0.76 25.51
N LYS A 60 -1.41 0.26 26.61
CA LYS A 60 -0.27 -0.64 26.52
C LYS A 60 -0.74 -1.96 25.92
N SER A 61 -0.15 -2.35 24.78
CA SER A 61 -0.53 -3.58 24.09
C SER A 61 -0.48 -4.78 25.04
N ASP A 62 -1.62 -5.40 25.27
CA ASP A 62 -1.69 -6.68 25.96
C ASP A 62 -1.38 -7.79 24.98
N LYS A 63 -0.19 -8.38 25.12
CA LYS A 63 0.27 -9.46 24.25
C LYS A 63 -0.50 -10.76 24.46
N ASP A 64 -1.23 -10.87 25.57
CA ASP A 64 -2.02 -12.04 25.94
C ASP A 64 -3.51 -11.86 25.57
N ALA A 65 -3.88 -10.72 24.96
CA ALA A 65 -5.25 -10.47 24.52
C ALA A 65 -5.70 -11.50 23.49
N LEU A 66 -6.75 -12.26 23.82
CA LEU A 66 -7.33 -13.25 22.94
C LEU A 66 -8.04 -12.58 21.74
N PRO A 67 -8.09 -13.24 20.57
CA PRO A 67 -8.90 -12.77 19.46
C PRO A 67 -10.35 -12.51 19.90
N GLY A 68 -10.87 -11.33 19.57
CA GLY A 68 -12.22 -10.92 19.98
C GLY A 68 -12.32 -10.24 21.34
N SER A 69 -11.21 -10.03 22.06
CA SER A 69 -11.19 -9.21 23.28
C SER A 69 -11.72 -7.80 23.02
N PRO A 70 -12.38 -7.15 24.00
CA PRO A 70 -12.82 -5.77 23.87
C PRO A 70 -11.65 -4.85 23.52
N GLU A 71 -11.94 -3.76 22.79
CA GLU A 71 -10.90 -2.77 22.51
C GLU A 71 -10.34 -2.20 23.80
N GLN A 72 -9.02 -2.13 23.84
CA GLN A 72 -8.34 -1.43 24.91
C GLN A 72 -8.54 0.06 24.70
N THR A 73 -8.74 0.76 25.80
CA THR A 73 -9.08 2.17 25.75
C THR A 73 -8.30 2.97 26.78
N VAL A 74 -8.17 4.25 26.49
CA VAL A 74 -7.57 5.28 27.32
C VAL A 74 -8.73 6.12 27.91
N PRO A 75 -8.78 6.35 29.22
CA PRO A 75 -9.79 7.23 29.81
C PRO A 75 -9.67 8.68 29.29
N ALA A 76 -10.80 9.38 29.13
CA ALA A 76 -10.82 10.79 28.72
C ALA A 76 -10.01 11.71 29.66
N ALA A 77 -9.85 11.33 30.94
CA ALA A 77 -9.00 12.04 31.88
C ALA A 77 -7.52 12.14 31.42
N VAL A 78 -7.04 11.17 30.62
CA VAL A 78 -5.70 11.23 30.03
C VAL A 78 -5.61 12.36 29.01
N LEU A 79 -6.63 12.50 28.14
CA LEU A 79 -6.72 13.61 27.20
C LEU A 79 -6.69 14.96 27.94
N ASP A 80 -7.47 15.09 29.01
CA ASP A 80 -7.50 16.32 29.81
C ASP A 80 -6.16 16.60 30.49
N THR A 81 -5.48 15.55 30.96
CA THR A 81 -4.15 15.67 31.57
C THR A 81 -3.12 16.15 30.55
N VAL A 82 -3.04 15.53 29.37
CA VAL A 82 -2.01 15.86 28.39
C VAL A 82 -2.22 17.23 27.75
N LYS A 83 -3.47 17.70 27.62
CA LYS A 83 -3.78 19.07 27.17
C LYS A 83 -3.12 20.15 28.03
N THR A 84 -2.82 19.88 29.31
CA THR A 84 -2.19 20.84 30.21
C THR A 84 -0.68 20.95 30.04
N LEU A 85 -0.06 20.07 29.25
CA LEU A 85 1.39 20.06 29.08
C LEU A 85 1.87 21.25 28.24
N PRO A 86 2.99 21.89 28.61
CA PRO A 86 3.47 23.10 27.97
C PRO A 86 3.88 22.86 26.50
N GLY A 87 4.39 21.68 26.15
CA GLY A 87 4.77 21.33 24.78
C GLY A 87 3.60 21.02 23.83
N VAL A 88 2.36 20.91 24.32
CA VAL A 88 1.20 20.51 23.52
C VAL A 88 0.53 21.74 22.91
N GLN A 89 0.42 21.77 21.59
CA GLN A 89 -0.37 22.77 20.87
C GLN A 89 -1.85 22.38 20.88
N ALA A 90 -2.13 21.11 20.59
CA ALA A 90 -3.47 20.56 20.61
C ALA A 90 -3.45 19.06 20.90
N ALA A 91 -4.54 18.55 21.47
CA ALA A 91 -4.70 17.12 21.70
C ALA A 91 -6.15 16.70 21.44
N TYR A 92 -6.30 15.52 20.86
CA TYR A 92 -7.57 14.98 20.40
C TYR A 92 -7.71 13.54 20.85
N GLY A 93 -8.92 13.18 21.27
CA GLY A 93 -9.27 11.80 21.52
C GLY A 93 -9.75 11.14 20.22
N ASP A 94 -9.11 10.03 19.89
CA ASP A 94 -9.45 9.18 18.76
C ASP A 94 -10.27 7.98 19.25
N VAL A 95 -11.34 7.70 18.54
CA VAL A 95 -12.04 6.42 18.58
C VAL A 95 -11.89 5.84 17.19
N SER A 96 -11.31 4.66 17.07
CA SER A 96 -11.15 3.93 15.82
C SER A 96 -11.29 2.44 16.09
N THR A 97 -12.33 1.83 15.53
CA THR A 97 -12.62 0.40 15.70
C THR A 97 -12.90 -0.29 14.37
N GLU A 98 -12.50 -1.56 14.27
CA GLU A 98 -12.88 -2.45 13.17
C GLU A 98 -14.06 -3.37 13.53
N ARG A 99 -14.60 -3.25 14.75
CA ARG A 99 -15.64 -4.14 15.30
C ARG A 99 -17.06 -3.71 14.94
N LEU A 100 -17.24 -3.35 13.67
CA LEU A 100 -18.53 -2.98 13.13
C LEU A 100 -18.75 -3.62 11.75
N ALA A 101 -20.01 -3.87 11.46
CA ALA A 101 -20.49 -4.12 10.12
C ALA A 101 -21.52 -3.05 9.76
N VAL A 102 -21.53 -2.63 8.51
CA VAL A 102 -22.51 -1.67 8.00
C VAL A 102 -23.40 -2.36 7.00
N VAL A 103 -24.71 -2.15 7.13
CA VAL A 103 -25.72 -2.72 6.24
C VAL A 103 -26.43 -1.57 5.52
N GLY A 104 -26.48 -1.68 4.19
CA GLY A 104 -27.11 -0.71 3.31
C GLY A 104 -28.64 -0.82 3.30
N PRO A 105 -29.31 0.09 2.58
CA PRO A 105 -30.77 0.10 2.44
C PRO A 105 -31.34 -1.18 1.83
N ASP A 106 -30.55 -1.89 1.01
CA ASP A 106 -30.91 -3.14 0.34
C ASP A 106 -30.65 -4.39 1.18
N ASN A 107 -30.42 -4.22 2.49
CA ASN A 107 -30.01 -5.26 3.44
C ASN A 107 -28.71 -5.99 3.06
N LYS A 108 -27.88 -5.42 2.18
CA LYS A 108 -26.56 -5.97 1.88
C LYS A 108 -25.50 -5.32 2.74
N ALA A 109 -24.47 -6.10 3.08
CA ALA A 109 -23.31 -5.57 3.77
C ALA A 109 -22.60 -4.54 2.87
N ILE A 110 -22.36 -3.37 3.45
CA ILE A 110 -21.40 -2.39 2.96
C ILE A 110 -20.04 -2.81 3.53
N SER A 111 -19.55 -3.92 3.01
CA SER A 111 -18.17 -4.37 3.23
C SER A 111 -17.36 -4.14 1.96
N ASN A 112 -16.04 -4.03 2.14
CA ASN A 112 -15.12 -3.98 1.04
C ASN A 112 -14.85 -5.40 0.49
N ALA A 113 -15.04 -5.58 -0.82
CA ALA A 113 -14.78 -6.84 -1.53
C ALA A 113 -13.28 -7.16 -1.65
N THR A 114 -12.38 -6.18 -1.47
CA THR A 114 -10.93 -6.38 -1.56
C THR A 114 -10.27 -6.81 -0.24
N GLY A 115 -11.05 -7.06 0.81
CA GLY A 115 -10.52 -7.47 2.12
C GLY A 115 -9.90 -6.34 2.95
N GLY A 116 -10.07 -5.08 2.54
CA GLY A 116 -9.71 -3.93 3.38
C GLY A 116 -10.66 -3.78 4.58
N PRO A 117 -10.19 -3.20 5.70
CA PRO A 117 -10.97 -3.12 6.93
C PRO A 117 -12.14 -2.15 6.78
N THR A 118 -13.21 -2.42 7.53
CA THR A 118 -14.30 -1.46 7.75
C THR A 118 -14.07 -0.80 9.10
N ILE A 119 -13.79 0.49 9.09
CA ILE A 119 -13.39 1.26 10.28
C ILE A 119 -14.49 2.25 10.63
N GLY A 120 -14.88 2.24 11.90
CA GLY A 120 -15.77 3.21 12.51
C GLY A 120 -14.93 4.11 13.39
N ALA A 121 -14.95 5.41 13.09
CA ALA A 121 -14.16 6.39 13.81
C ALA A 121 -15.00 7.55 14.35
N ASN A 122 -14.51 8.29 15.34
CA ASN A 122 -15.11 9.58 15.69
C ASN A 122 -14.64 10.69 14.73
N TRP A 123 -15.54 11.63 14.46
CA TRP A 123 -15.21 12.86 13.77
C TRP A 123 -14.69 13.90 14.77
N TYR A 124 -13.48 14.37 14.56
CA TYR A 124 -12.89 15.46 15.33
C TYR A 124 -12.17 16.46 14.41
N VAL A 125 -12.12 17.72 14.84
CA VAL A 125 -11.44 18.78 14.09
C VAL A 125 -9.97 18.81 14.51
N THR A 126 -9.08 18.68 13.53
CA THR A 126 -7.62 18.77 13.68
C THR A 126 -7.05 19.66 12.56
N PRO A 127 -5.91 20.34 12.75
CA PRO A 127 -5.16 21.04 11.71
C PRO A 127 -4.74 20.13 10.55
N HIS A 128 -4.55 18.83 10.82
CA HIS A 128 -4.06 17.84 9.87
C HIS A 128 -5.07 16.69 9.69
N PRO A 129 -6.30 16.96 9.18
CA PRO A 129 -7.30 15.91 9.04
C PRO A 129 -6.91 14.98 7.89
N SER A 130 -7.09 13.67 8.10
CA SER A 130 -6.86 12.64 7.07
C SER A 130 -7.88 12.72 5.92
N VAL A 131 -9.03 13.33 6.18
CA VAL A 131 -10.15 13.49 5.23
C VAL A 131 -10.66 14.94 5.23
N ASN A 132 -11.18 15.38 4.09
CA ASN A 132 -11.91 16.64 3.95
C ASN A 132 -13.39 16.35 3.72
N LEU A 133 -14.27 17.02 4.47
CA LEU A 133 -15.70 16.95 4.19
C LEU A 133 -15.99 17.67 2.86
N THR A 134 -16.47 16.94 1.86
CA THR A 134 -16.70 17.47 0.51
C THR A 134 -18.19 17.69 0.21
N SER A 135 -19.09 17.03 0.94
CA SER A 135 -20.52 17.30 0.85
C SER A 135 -21.24 17.04 2.18
N GLY A 136 -22.38 17.71 2.36
CA GLY A 136 -23.20 17.59 3.56
C GLY A 136 -22.57 18.27 4.78
N ARG A 137 -22.73 17.65 5.96
CA ARG A 137 -22.26 18.17 7.24
C ARG A 137 -21.56 17.09 8.06
N ALA A 138 -20.68 17.53 8.97
CA ALA A 138 -20.10 16.69 10.02
C ALA A 138 -21.20 16.04 10.88
N PRO A 139 -20.96 14.84 11.45
CA PRO A 139 -21.97 14.18 12.26
C PRO A 139 -22.21 14.98 13.54
N SER A 140 -23.48 15.27 13.82
CA SER A 140 -23.89 16.16 14.92
C SER A 140 -24.66 15.45 16.04
N GLY A 141 -25.00 14.17 15.84
CA GLY A 141 -25.72 13.38 16.83
C GLY A 141 -25.87 11.92 16.41
N PRO A 142 -26.56 11.11 17.24
CA PRO A 142 -26.45 9.66 17.24
C PRO A 142 -27.09 8.91 16.07
N GLY A 143 -27.74 9.64 15.18
CA GLY A 143 -28.30 9.15 13.92
C GLY A 143 -27.55 9.65 12.69
N ASP A 144 -26.46 10.40 12.85
CA ASP A 144 -25.66 10.93 11.74
C ASP A 144 -24.41 10.06 11.53
N VAL A 145 -24.04 9.85 10.27
CA VAL A 145 -22.76 9.26 9.90
C VAL A 145 -22.19 9.97 8.68
N VAL A 146 -20.88 10.23 8.68
CA VAL A 146 -20.16 10.65 7.47
C VAL A 146 -19.47 9.43 6.87
N VAL A 147 -19.59 9.26 5.56
CA VAL A 147 -19.02 8.11 4.83
C VAL A 147 -17.87 8.59 3.96
N ASP A 148 -16.84 7.78 3.78
CA ASP A 148 -15.80 8.08 2.81
C ASP A 148 -16.34 8.10 1.36
N ALA A 149 -15.77 8.97 0.53
CA ALA A 149 -16.22 9.21 -0.84
C ALA A 149 -16.10 7.97 -1.74
N ASP A 150 -15.11 7.11 -1.51
CA ASP A 150 -14.88 5.93 -2.33
C ASP A 150 -15.95 4.88 -2.08
N THR A 151 -16.27 4.63 -0.81
CA THR A 151 -17.37 3.75 -0.40
C THR A 151 -18.70 4.32 -0.87
N ALA A 152 -18.92 5.63 -0.71
CA ALA A 152 -20.15 6.27 -1.16
C ALA A 152 -20.38 6.12 -2.66
N ALA A 153 -19.35 6.35 -3.49
CA ALA A 153 -19.43 6.18 -4.93
C ALA A 153 -19.67 4.71 -5.33
N LYS A 154 -18.93 3.77 -4.74
CA LYS A 154 -19.01 2.33 -5.07
C LYS A 154 -20.33 1.69 -4.66
N LYS A 155 -20.92 2.15 -3.56
CA LYS A 155 -22.17 1.61 -3.00
C LYS A 155 -23.39 2.50 -3.30
N HIS A 156 -23.21 3.50 -4.16
CA HIS A 156 -24.24 4.46 -4.56
C HIS A 156 -24.95 5.13 -3.36
N LEU A 157 -24.17 5.47 -2.33
CA LEU A 157 -24.66 6.19 -1.16
C LEU A 157 -24.60 7.69 -1.41
N ALA A 158 -25.62 8.39 -0.94
CA ALA A 158 -25.71 9.84 -0.98
C ALA A 158 -26.01 10.39 0.41
N VAL A 159 -25.83 11.69 0.59
CA VAL A 159 -26.34 12.37 1.80
C VAL A 159 -27.85 12.11 1.90
N GLY A 160 -28.30 11.65 3.07
CA GLY A 160 -29.66 11.20 3.33
C GLY A 160 -29.89 9.68 3.21
N SER A 161 -28.93 8.91 2.70
CA SER A 161 -29.03 7.45 2.67
C SER A 161 -29.12 6.88 4.09
N ARG A 162 -30.04 5.92 4.31
CA ARG A 162 -30.19 5.23 5.60
C ARG A 162 -29.33 3.97 5.64
N LEU A 163 -28.52 3.85 6.67
CA LEU A 163 -27.66 2.71 6.93
C LEU A 163 -28.01 2.10 8.28
N ARG A 164 -27.60 0.86 8.49
CA ARG A 164 -27.70 0.19 9.78
C ARG A 164 -26.32 -0.25 10.21
N ILE A 165 -25.87 0.25 11.35
CA ILE A 165 -24.60 -0.14 11.95
C ILE A 165 -24.87 -1.31 12.88
N VAL A 166 -24.04 -2.34 12.78
CA VAL A 166 -24.08 -3.54 13.61
C VAL A 166 -22.75 -3.62 14.34
N THR A 167 -22.82 -3.65 15.66
CA THR A 167 -21.69 -3.74 16.57
C THR A 167 -21.87 -4.94 17.48
N ASP A 168 -20.79 -5.44 18.05
CA ASP A 168 -20.83 -6.50 19.07
C ASP A 168 -20.96 -5.95 20.51
N THR A 169 -21.12 -4.64 20.65
CA THR A 169 -21.42 -4.00 21.93
C THR A 169 -22.90 -4.18 22.32
N LYS A 170 -23.28 -3.69 23.51
CA LYS A 170 -24.68 -3.65 23.95
C LYS A 170 -25.59 -2.81 23.05
N ALA A 171 -25.03 -1.93 22.21
CA ALA A 171 -25.81 -1.17 21.24
C ALA A 171 -26.40 -2.07 20.14
N GLY A 172 -25.80 -3.25 19.89
CA GLY A 172 -26.28 -4.23 18.94
C GLY A 172 -26.36 -3.65 17.53
N SER A 173 -27.57 -3.33 17.08
CA SER A 173 -27.82 -2.76 15.76
C SER A 173 -28.59 -1.45 15.87
N PHE A 174 -28.13 -0.38 15.22
CA PHE A 174 -28.79 0.91 15.25
C PHE A 174 -28.82 1.59 13.87
N PRO A 175 -29.90 2.34 13.54
CA PRO A 175 -29.99 3.07 12.29
C PRO A 175 -29.19 4.37 12.34
N VAL A 176 -28.60 4.73 11.19
CA VAL A 176 -27.96 6.04 10.96
C VAL A 176 -28.31 6.55 9.56
N THR A 177 -28.15 7.84 9.37
CA THR A 177 -28.37 8.55 8.10
C THR A 177 -27.07 9.20 7.69
N VAL A 178 -26.71 9.07 6.42
CA VAL A 178 -25.51 9.72 5.87
C VAL A 178 -25.70 11.23 5.94
N SER A 179 -24.99 11.90 6.83
CA SER A 179 -25.06 13.37 6.99
C SER A 179 -24.10 14.10 6.07
N GLY A 180 -23.05 13.42 5.61
CA GLY A 180 -22.02 13.98 4.74
C GLY A 180 -21.12 12.91 4.11
N ILE A 181 -20.30 13.35 3.16
CA ILE A 181 -19.30 12.53 2.49
C ILE A 181 -17.94 13.20 2.63
N ALA A 182 -16.92 12.43 3.02
CA ALA A 182 -15.56 12.90 3.20
C ALA A 182 -14.59 12.26 2.21
N THR A 183 -13.72 13.06 1.60
CA THR A 183 -12.71 12.61 0.65
C THR A 183 -11.35 12.57 1.33
N PHE A 184 -10.59 11.50 1.14
CA PHE A 184 -9.24 11.40 1.68
C PHE A 184 -8.31 12.47 1.11
N ARG A 185 -7.41 12.98 1.95
CA ARG A 185 -6.32 13.86 1.50
C ARG A 185 -5.19 13.09 0.81
N THR A 186 -5.08 11.80 1.11
CA THR A 186 -4.13 10.87 0.51
C THR A 186 -4.84 9.68 -0.09
N THR A 187 -4.08 8.87 -0.82
CA THR A 187 -4.54 7.65 -1.46
C THR A 187 -5.05 6.64 -0.43
N ASN A 188 -6.35 6.30 -0.46
CA ASN A 188 -6.95 5.27 0.39
C ASN A 188 -6.68 3.87 -0.19
N PRO A 189 -5.89 3.01 0.48
CA PRO A 189 -5.55 1.69 -0.03
C PRO A 189 -6.72 0.69 0.00
N GLY A 190 -7.94 1.13 0.32
CA GLY A 190 -9.15 0.31 0.35
C GLY A 190 -9.74 0.13 1.74
N ALA A 191 -9.50 1.04 2.69
CA ALA A 191 -10.32 1.06 3.90
C ALA A 191 -11.71 1.62 3.58
N THR A 192 -12.74 1.09 4.24
CA THR A 192 -14.07 1.70 4.26
C THR A 192 -14.23 2.42 5.60
N LEU A 193 -14.48 3.74 5.56
CA LEU A 193 -14.48 4.59 6.74
C LEU A 193 -15.85 5.23 6.98
N PHE A 194 -16.32 5.07 8.22
CA PHE A 194 -17.54 5.67 8.74
C PHE A 194 -17.21 6.53 9.95
N PHE A 195 -17.53 7.82 9.88
CA PHE A 195 -17.28 8.76 10.95
C PHE A 195 -18.57 9.12 11.69
N PHE A 196 -18.53 9.02 13.01
CA PHE A 196 -19.63 9.29 13.94
C PHE A 196 -19.29 10.48 14.83
N ASP A 197 -20.28 11.06 15.50
CA ASP A 197 -19.97 11.97 16.60
C ASP A 197 -19.25 11.20 17.73
N THR A 198 -18.43 11.91 18.52
CA THR A 198 -17.62 11.27 19.56
C THR A 198 -18.45 10.52 20.60
N ASP A 199 -19.61 11.04 21.01
CA ASP A 199 -20.44 10.38 22.01
C ASP A 199 -20.99 9.05 21.48
N THR A 200 -21.45 9.04 20.22
CA THR A 200 -21.90 7.83 19.53
C THR A 200 -20.77 6.83 19.33
N ALA A 201 -19.58 7.29 18.93
CA ALA A 201 -18.42 6.42 18.76
C ALA A 201 -18.06 5.74 20.09
N GLN A 202 -18.02 6.48 21.19
CA GLN A 202 -17.74 5.94 22.53
C GLN A 202 -18.85 4.97 23.01
N ASN A 203 -20.10 5.44 23.02
CA ASN A 203 -21.20 4.68 23.61
C ASN A 203 -21.63 3.48 22.77
N LYS A 204 -21.66 3.62 21.44
CA LYS A 204 -22.18 2.57 20.56
C LYS A 204 -21.10 1.68 19.96
N LEU A 205 -19.94 2.23 19.60
CA LEU A 205 -18.87 1.44 19.00
C LEU A 205 -17.92 0.83 20.04
N LEU A 206 -17.52 1.60 21.07
CA LEU A 206 -16.70 1.07 22.17
C LEU A 206 -17.54 0.48 23.32
N GLY A 207 -18.82 0.83 23.38
CA GLY A 207 -19.74 0.37 24.43
C GLY A 207 -19.58 1.07 25.77
N LYS A 208 -18.77 2.13 25.86
CA LYS A 208 -18.47 2.86 27.11
C LYS A 208 -18.26 4.37 26.82
N PRO A 209 -18.87 5.27 27.60
CA PRO A 209 -18.61 6.71 27.49
C PRO A 209 -17.24 7.09 28.05
N GLY A 210 -16.70 8.23 27.61
CA GLY A 210 -15.54 8.87 28.23
C GLY A 210 -14.24 8.08 28.07
N VAL A 211 -14.13 7.30 27.00
CA VAL A 211 -12.93 6.52 26.68
C VAL A 211 -12.56 6.69 25.21
N PHE A 212 -11.28 6.51 24.88
CA PHE A 212 -10.73 6.66 23.54
C PHE A 212 -9.88 5.45 23.20
N THR A 213 -9.75 5.09 21.92
CA THR A 213 -8.77 4.07 21.48
C THR A 213 -7.35 4.62 21.49
N GLY A 214 -7.21 5.93 21.33
CA GLY A 214 -5.95 6.64 21.48
C GLY A 214 -6.14 8.14 21.72
N VAL A 215 -5.06 8.80 22.14
CA VAL A 215 -5.00 10.26 22.25
C VAL A 215 -3.85 10.76 21.38
N ASN A 216 -4.18 11.59 20.40
CA ASN A 216 -3.22 12.17 19.46
C ASN A 216 -2.87 13.59 19.89
N LEU A 217 -1.58 13.95 19.80
CA LEU A 217 -1.06 15.25 20.19
C LEU A 217 -0.29 15.91 19.05
N ASP A 218 -0.56 17.20 18.86
CA ASP A 218 0.23 18.10 18.03
C ASP A 218 1.18 18.89 18.95
N ALA A 219 2.46 18.88 18.63
CA ALA A 219 3.50 19.62 19.34
C ALA A 219 3.47 21.10 18.97
N LYS A 220 3.85 21.97 19.92
CA LYS A 220 4.07 23.38 19.60
C LYS A 220 5.25 23.55 18.63
N PRO A 221 5.26 24.61 17.81
CA PRO A 221 6.40 24.91 16.97
C PRO A 221 7.69 25.02 17.80
N GLY A 222 8.71 24.23 17.43
CA GLY A 222 10.00 24.18 18.13
C GLY A 222 10.11 23.12 19.23
N THR A 223 9.03 22.39 19.56
CA THR A 223 9.08 21.23 20.45
C THR A 223 9.37 19.97 19.62
N ALA A 224 10.43 19.23 19.97
CA ALA A 224 10.75 17.96 19.32
C ALA A 224 9.86 16.82 19.85
N ASP A 225 9.46 15.88 18.98
CA ASP A 225 8.60 14.73 19.32
C ASP A 225 9.13 13.92 20.50
N ASP A 226 10.45 13.68 20.57
CA ASP A 226 11.08 12.92 21.66
C ASP A 226 11.00 13.67 23.00
N THR A 227 11.10 15.00 22.98
CA THR A 227 10.93 15.84 24.18
C THR A 227 9.49 15.79 24.66
N LEU A 228 8.53 15.96 23.74
CA LEU A 228 7.11 15.89 24.09
C LEU A 228 6.72 14.49 24.61
N LYS A 229 7.23 13.43 23.98
CA LYS A 229 7.07 12.06 24.46
C LYS A 229 7.57 11.89 25.90
N ALA A 230 8.76 12.42 26.21
CA ALA A 230 9.32 12.33 27.56
C ALA A 230 8.45 13.08 28.59
N GLU A 231 7.92 14.26 28.25
CA GLU A 231 7.00 15.01 29.10
C GLU A 231 5.69 14.24 29.36
N VAL A 232 5.09 13.70 28.30
CA VAL A 232 3.86 12.90 28.38
C VAL A 232 4.07 11.64 29.19
N ALA A 233 5.15 10.88 28.93
CA ALA A 233 5.48 9.67 29.66
C ALA A 233 5.79 9.96 31.14
N GLY A 234 6.48 11.07 31.43
CA GLY A 234 6.74 11.50 32.80
C GLY A 234 5.47 11.85 33.58
N LYS A 235 4.46 12.40 32.90
CA LYS A 235 3.18 12.78 33.51
C LYS A 235 2.22 11.61 33.69
N LEU A 236 2.13 10.72 32.70
CA LEU A 236 1.20 9.59 32.67
C LEU A 236 1.75 8.31 33.32
N GLY A 237 3.07 8.21 33.48
CA GLY A 237 3.75 7.03 33.98
C GLY A 237 3.78 5.86 32.98
N ALA A 238 4.10 4.66 33.48
CA ALA A 238 4.33 3.47 32.65
C ALA A 238 3.06 2.69 32.23
N GLY A 239 1.88 3.28 32.48
CA GLY A 239 0.57 2.65 32.23
C GLY A 239 0.11 2.70 30.76
N TYR A 240 0.73 3.56 29.96
CA TYR A 240 0.36 3.78 28.55
C TYR A 240 1.58 3.62 27.65
N ASP A 241 1.32 3.34 26.37
CA ASP A 241 2.34 3.37 25.34
C ASP A 241 2.33 4.76 24.70
N VAL A 242 3.48 5.43 24.72
CA VAL A 242 3.65 6.80 24.21
C VAL A 242 4.63 6.75 23.05
N LYS A 243 4.15 7.06 21.86
CA LYS A 243 4.90 6.91 20.61
C LYS A 243 5.04 8.23 19.88
N THR A 244 6.23 8.49 19.37
CA THR A 244 6.46 9.62 18.44
C THR A 244 5.94 9.29 17.04
N ARG A 245 5.83 10.29 16.16
CA ARG A 245 5.47 10.10 14.75
C ARG A 245 6.28 8.98 14.10
N ALA A 246 7.60 9.02 14.22
CA ALA A 246 8.50 8.04 13.61
C ALA A 246 8.24 6.60 14.11
N GLN A 247 7.86 6.45 15.38
CA GLN A 247 7.51 5.15 15.95
C GLN A 247 6.15 4.65 15.46
N GLN A 248 5.16 5.55 15.36
CA GLN A 248 3.85 5.21 14.79
C GLN A 248 3.97 4.77 13.33
N GLU A 249 4.78 5.45 12.52
CA GLU A 249 5.05 5.06 11.13
C GLU A 249 5.75 3.71 11.03
N ALA A 250 6.71 3.42 11.91
CA ALA A 250 7.38 2.12 11.98
C ALA A 250 6.38 1.00 12.36
N ASP A 251 5.53 1.25 13.35
CA ASP A 251 4.51 0.29 13.79
C ASP A 251 3.44 0.06 12.72
N GLY A 252 2.98 1.11 12.03
CA GLY A 252 2.06 0.98 10.90
C GLY A 252 2.63 0.10 9.79
N ARG A 253 3.91 0.30 9.43
CA ARG A 253 4.60 -0.57 8.45
C ARG A 253 4.69 -2.03 8.90
N ASN A 254 4.87 -2.26 10.20
CA ASN A 254 4.92 -3.61 10.78
C ASN A 254 3.53 -4.25 10.88
N ALA A 255 2.49 -3.45 11.17
CA ALA A 255 1.11 -3.90 11.30
C ALA A 255 0.58 -4.47 9.97
N VAL A 256 0.99 -3.88 8.84
CA VAL A 256 0.71 -4.45 7.51
C VAL A 256 1.81 -5.44 7.10
N GLY A 257 2.22 -6.31 8.02
CA GLY A 257 3.29 -7.30 7.82
C GLY A 257 3.07 -8.24 6.63
N PHE A 258 1.82 -8.42 6.19
CA PHE A 258 1.48 -9.12 4.94
C PHE A 258 2.13 -8.47 3.70
N ILE A 259 2.28 -7.15 3.65
CA ILE A 259 2.99 -6.46 2.54
C ILE A 259 4.46 -6.86 2.54
N GLY A 260 5.10 -6.92 3.72
CA GLY A 260 6.48 -7.37 3.85
C GLY A 260 6.65 -8.81 3.39
N PHE A 261 5.76 -9.71 3.82
CA PHE A 261 5.72 -11.10 3.37
C PHE A 261 5.53 -11.21 1.85
N MET A 262 4.53 -10.49 1.31
CA MET A 262 4.23 -10.46 -0.13
C MET A 262 5.44 -9.98 -0.94
N LYS A 263 6.15 -8.93 -0.47
CA LYS A 263 7.37 -8.43 -1.10
C LYS A 263 8.44 -9.52 -1.23
N TYR A 264 8.68 -10.31 -0.19
CA TYR A 264 9.67 -11.39 -0.24
C TYR A 264 9.23 -12.55 -1.15
N VAL A 265 7.95 -12.93 -1.11
CA VAL A 265 7.39 -13.95 -2.00
C VAL A 265 7.52 -13.51 -3.47
N MET A 266 7.13 -12.27 -3.76
CA MET A 266 7.25 -11.66 -5.08
C MET A 266 8.71 -11.57 -5.54
N LEU A 267 9.65 -11.23 -4.66
CA LEU A 267 11.08 -11.22 -4.97
C LEU A 267 11.59 -12.64 -5.26
N GLY A 268 11.11 -13.65 -4.53
CA GLY A 268 11.38 -15.05 -4.83
C GLY A 268 10.91 -15.47 -6.21
N PHE A 269 9.66 -15.14 -6.58
CA PHE A 269 9.13 -15.38 -7.92
C PHE A 269 9.87 -14.61 -9.02
N ALA A 270 10.29 -13.37 -8.75
CA ALA A 270 11.13 -12.60 -9.67
C ALA A 270 12.47 -13.30 -9.90
N GLY A 271 13.11 -13.81 -8.83
CA GLY A 271 14.34 -14.59 -8.93
C GLY A 271 14.18 -15.88 -9.75
N ILE A 272 13.10 -16.63 -9.51
CA ILE A 272 12.77 -17.83 -10.31
C ILE A 272 12.56 -17.45 -11.79
N SER A 273 11.84 -16.36 -12.06
CA SER A 273 11.56 -15.90 -13.42
C SER A 273 12.81 -15.47 -14.16
N LEU A 274 13.76 -14.85 -13.46
CA LEU A 274 15.08 -14.50 -13.98
C LEU A 274 15.89 -15.76 -14.31
N LEU A 275 15.90 -16.77 -13.43
CA LEU A 275 16.57 -18.05 -13.67
C LEU A 275 15.98 -18.77 -14.89
N VAL A 276 14.65 -18.90 -14.95
CA VAL A 276 13.96 -19.52 -16.09
C VAL A 276 14.28 -18.76 -17.38
N GLY A 277 14.25 -17.43 -17.34
CA GLY A 277 14.65 -16.57 -18.46
C GLY A 277 16.08 -16.84 -18.90
N ALA A 278 17.03 -16.89 -17.96
CA ALA A 278 18.43 -17.19 -18.24
C ALA A 278 18.62 -18.59 -18.89
N PHE A 279 17.92 -19.61 -18.39
CA PHE A 279 17.96 -20.95 -18.99
C PHE A 279 17.42 -20.95 -20.44
N LEU A 280 16.31 -20.26 -20.70
CA LEU A 280 15.74 -20.15 -22.04
C LEU A 280 16.69 -19.44 -23.01
N ILE A 281 17.36 -18.39 -22.54
CA ILE A 281 18.39 -17.67 -23.29
C ILE A 281 19.56 -18.62 -23.60
N ILE A 282 20.16 -19.25 -22.57
CA ILE A 282 21.33 -20.13 -22.73
C ILE A 282 21.02 -21.25 -23.72
N ASN A 283 19.92 -21.96 -23.53
CA ASN A 283 19.53 -23.09 -24.40
C ASN A 283 19.35 -22.64 -25.85
N THR A 284 18.79 -21.46 -26.07
CA THR A 284 18.61 -20.98 -27.44
C THR A 284 19.92 -20.48 -28.06
N PHE A 285 20.73 -19.73 -27.31
CA PHE A 285 22.01 -19.23 -27.81
C PHE A 285 23.01 -20.34 -28.07
N GLN A 286 23.09 -21.35 -27.21
CA GLN A 286 23.91 -22.53 -27.44
C GLN A 286 23.56 -23.18 -28.79
N MET A 287 22.27 -23.35 -29.04
CA MET A 287 21.80 -23.93 -30.28
C MET A 287 22.05 -23.02 -31.51
N LEU A 288 21.81 -21.71 -31.40
CA LEU A 288 22.12 -20.75 -32.47
C LEU A 288 23.61 -20.73 -32.84
N VAL A 289 24.48 -20.80 -31.83
CA VAL A 289 25.92 -20.89 -32.04
C VAL A 289 26.29 -22.25 -32.65
N ALA A 290 25.70 -23.34 -32.15
CA ALA A 290 25.93 -24.69 -32.68
C ALA A 290 25.59 -24.78 -34.18
N GLN A 291 24.46 -24.20 -34.59
CA GLN A 291 24.04 -24.15 -36.00
C GLN A 291 25.00 -23.34 -36.89
N ARG A 292 25.70 -22.35 -36.34
CA ARG A 292 26.66 -21.50 -37.07
C ARG A 292 28.12 -21.95 -36.92
N THR A 293 28.39 -23.07 -36.26
CA THR A 293 29.77 -23.54 -36.00
C THR A 293 30.57 -23.73 -37.29
N ARG A 294 29.95 -24.23 -38.37
CA ARG A 294 30.61 -24.38 -39.69
C ARG A 294 30.95 -23.04 -40.32
N GLU A 295 30.07 -22.05 -40.24
CA GLU A 295 30.33 -20.70 -40.76
C GLU A 295 31.46 -20.01 -39.98
N LEU A 296 31.45 -20.13 -38.65
CA LEU A 296 32.51 -19.62 -37.78
C LEU A 296 33.85 -20.32 -38.02
N GLY A 297 33.82 -21.62 -38.35
CA GLY A 297 34.99 -22.40 -38.74
C GLY A 297 35.61 -21.92 -40.06
N LEU A 298 34.78 -21.62 -41.07
CA LEU A 298 35.23 -21.07 -42.35
C LEU A 298 35.86 -19.68 -42.18
N LEU A 299 35.25 -18.81 -41.38
CA LEU A 299 35.82 -17.50 -41.05
C LEU A 299 37.20 -17.63 -40.37
N ARG A 300 37.38 -18.65 -39.54
CA ARG A 300 38.68 -18.94 -38.92
C ARG A 300 39.71 -19.46 -39.91
N ALA A 301 39.32 -20.29 -40.87
CA ALA A 301 40.20 -20.75 -41.93
C ALA A 301 40.69 -19.58 -42.82
N LEU A 302 39.88 -18.54 -42.96
CA LEU A 302 40.22 -17.30 -43.67
C LEU A 302 40.98 -16.26 -42.81
N GLY A 303 41.45 -16.64 -41.61
CA GLY A 303 42.30 -15.80 -40.76
C GLY A 303 41.59 -15.01 -39.65
N ALA A 304 40.29 -15.21 -39.42
CA ALA A 304 39.62 -14.57 -38.29
C ALA A 304 40.14 -15.10 -36.95
N SER A 305 40.49 -14.19 -36.04
CA SER A 305 40.99 -14.55 -34.70
C SER A 305 39.87 -15.06 -33.78
N ARG A 306 40.22 -15.90 -32.78
CA ARG A 306 39.28 -16.36 -31.74
C ARG A 306 38.57 -15.20 -31.03
N ARG A 307 39.27 -14.09 -30.81
CA ARG A 307 38.73 -12.89 -30.16
C ARG A 307 37.66 -12.21 -31.02
N GLN A 308 37.86 -12.13 -32.34
CA GLN A 308 36.88 -11.53 -33.27
C GLN A 308 35.57 -12.34 -33.29
N ILE A 309 35.66 -13.67 -33.30
CA ILE A 309 34.48 -14.54 -33.26
C ILE A 309 33.74 -14.40 -31.92
N ASN A 310 34.44 -14.51 -30.79
CA ASN A 310 33.81 -14.39 -29.47
C ASN A 310 33.18 -13.00 -29.26
N ARG A 311 33.81 -11.93 -29.75
CA ARG A 311 33.27 -10.57 -29.66
C ARG A 311 32.01 -10.41 -30.52
N SER A 312 31.98 -11.02 -31.71
CA SER A 312 30.79 -11.01 -32.57
C SER A 312 29.59 -11.69 -31.90
N VAL A 313 29.79 -12.88 -31.32
CA VAL A 313 28.71 -13.63 -30.65
C VAL A 313 28.22 -12.89 -29.40
N ARG A 314 29.14 -12.36 -28.57
CA ARG A 314 28.76 -11.56 -27.39
C ARG A 314 27.99 -10.29 -27.77
N PHE A 315 28.37 -9.65 -28.89
CA PHE A 315 27.66 -8.47 -29.37
C PHE A 315 26.24 -8.80 -29.84
N GLU A 316 26.03 -9.93 -30.52
CA GLU A 316 24.68 -10.41 -30.88
C GLU A 316 23.84 -10.70 -29.63
N ALA A 317 24.42 -11.35 -28.62
CA ALA A 317 23.75 -11.63 -27.36
C ALA A 317 23.40 -10.34 -26.59
N LEU A 318 24.33 -9.38 -26.55
CA LEU A 318 24.11 -8.09 -25.90
C LEU A 318 23.01 -7.28 -26.60
N LEU A 319 22.98 -7.26 -27.93
CA LEU A 319 21.94 -6.56 -28.68
C LEU A 319 20.55 -7.17 -28.41
N LEU A 320 20.45 -8.50 -28.42
CA LEU A 320 19.20 -9.19 -28.09
C LEU A 320 18.78 -8.92 -26.64
N GLY A 321 19.73 -8.96 -25.70
CA GLY A 321 19.50 -8.68 -24.29
C GLY A 321 19.01 -7.25 -24.06
N VAL A 322 19.63 -6.25 -24.69
CA VAL A 322 19.20 -4.85 -24.58
C VAL A 322 17.80 -4.66 -25.15
N ILE A 323 17.53 -5.18 -26.36
CA ILE A 323 16.19 -5.07 -26.98
C ILE A 323 15.13 -5.76 -26.12
N GLY A 324 15.43 -6.98 -25.65
CA GLY A 324 14.53 -7.75 -24.80
C GLY A 324 14.29 -7.08 -23.45
N ALA A 325 15.33 -6.50 -22.83
CA ALA A 325 15.20 -5.78 -21.58
C ALA A 325 14.39 -4.49 -21.75
N THR A 326 14.64 -3.69 -22.78
CA THR A 326 13.87 -2.47 -23.04
C THR A 326 12.38 -2.78 -23.27
N LEU A 327 12.09 -3.76 -24.12
CA LEU A 327 10.70 -4.20 -24.38
C LEU A 327 10.07 -4.84 -23.14
N GLY A 328 10.86 -5.60 -22.38
CA GLY A 328 10.45 -6.20 -21.11
C GLY A 328 10.07 -5.15 -20.08
N ILE A 329 10.93 -4.17 -19.82
CA ILE A 329 10.66 -3.06 -18.89
C ILE A 329 9.39 -2.30 -19.32
N ALA A 330 9.27 -1.96 -20.60
CA ALA A 330 8.08 -1.27 -21.13
C ALA A 330 6.80 -2.10 -20.93
N SER A 331 6.86 -3.40 -21.23
CA SER A 331 5.73 -4.31 -21.04
C SER A 331 5.41 -4.52 -19.56
N GLY A 332 6.43 -4.63 -18.70
CA GLY A 332 6.28 -4.78 -17.26
C GLY A 332 5.65 -3.56 -16.60
N ALA A 333 6.06 -2.36 -17.01
CA ALA A 333 5.40 -1.11 -16.61
C ALA A 333 3.93 -1.08 -17.06
N GLY A 334 3.65 -1.51 -18.30
CA GLY A 334 2.28 -1.64 -18.81
C GLY A 334 1.43 -2.64 -18.01
N LEU A 335 2.00 -3.80 -17.65
CA LEU A 335 1.35 -4.79 -16.80
C LEU A 335 1.09 -4.26 -15.39
N ALA A 336 2.05 -3.55 -14.80
CA ALA A 336 1.87 -2.92 -13.49
C ALA A 336 0.74 -1.88 -13.53
N TYR A 337 0.68 -1.05 -14.58
CA TYR A 337 -0.41 -0.09 -14.76
C TYR A 337 -1.78 -0.77 -14.93
N GLY A 338 -1.82 -1.83 -15.74
CA GLY A 338 -3.02 -2.65 -15.92
C GLY A 338 -3.49 -3.29 -14.60
N LEU A 339 -2.56 -3.81 -13.81
CA LEU A 339 -2.86 -4.40 -12.50
C LEU A 339 -3.40 -3.34 -11.53
N ILE A 340 -2.78 -2.16 -11.45
CA ILE A 340 -3.31 -1.04 -10.65
C ILE A 340 -4.70 -0.64 -11.11
N ALA A 341 -4.95 -0.51 -12.41
CA ALA A 341 -6.27 -0.17 -12.93
C ALA A 341 -7.33 -1.22 -12.54
N VAL A 342 -6.97 -2.51 -12.52
CA VAL A 342 -7.84 -3.57 -11.99
C VAL A 342 -8.05 -3.40 -10.49
N MET A 343 -6.99 -3.16 -9.70
CA MET A 343 -7.09 -2.98 -8.25
C MET A 343 -7.99 -1.79 -7.88
N ASN A 344 -7.88 -0.68 -8.62
CA ASN A 344 -8.74 0.50 -8.49
C ASN A 344 -10.21 0.18 -8.75
N LYS A 345 -10.49 -0.66 -9.75
CA LYS A 345 -11.85 -1.14 -10.04
C LYS A 345 -12.42 -2.03 -8.94
N VAL A 346 -11.60 -2.88 -8.32
CA VAL A 346 -12.07 -3.80 -7.28
C VAL A 346 -12.19 -3.10 -5.92
N GLY A 347 -11.45 -2.01 -5.68
CA GLY A 347 -11.73 -1.14 -4.55
C GLY A 347 -10.52 -0.51 -3.87
N MET A 348 -9.31 -0.86 -4.26
CA MET A 348 -8.08 -0.26 -3.72
C MET A 348 -7.70 0.91 -4.60
N ASN A 349 -7.91 2.15 -4.14
CA ASN A 349 -7.46 3.30 -4.90
C ASN A 349 -5.95 3.41 -4.73
N LEU A 350 -5.20 2.96 -5.73
CA LEU A 350 -3.75 3.10 -5.80
C LEU A 350 -3.44 4.20 -6.83
N ASP A 351 -2.52 5.10 -6.47
CA ASP A 351 -2.11 6.18 -7.35
C ASP A 351 -0.99 5.68 -8.29
N ALA A 352 -1.30 5.64 -9.59
CA ALA A 352 -0.33 5.25 -10.60
C ALA A 352 0.80 6.27 -10.76
N SER A 353 0.66 7.50 -10.24
CA SER A 353 1.72 8.52 -10.25
C SER A 353 2.87 8.21 -9.30
N ASP A 354 2.65 7.37 -8.28
CA ASP A 354 3.70 6.90 -7.37
C ASP A 354 4.59 5.81 -8.00
N MET A 355 4.22 5.35 -9.20
CA MET A 355 4.96 4.36 -9.97
C MET A 355 6.22 4.99 -10.59
N GLN A 356 7.32 4.94 -9.86
CA GLN A 356 8.63 5.36 -10.36
C GLN A 356 9.39 4.17 -10.93
N VAL A 357 9.84 4.27 -12.18
CA VAL A 357 10.89 3.39 -12.73
C VAL A 357 12.16 3.69 -11.95
N THR A 358 12.43 2.88 -10.92
CA THR A 358 13.61 3.07 -10.07
C THR A 358 14.80 2.38 -10.73
N VAL A 359 16.03 2.84 -10.49
CA VAL A 359 17.24 2.22 -11.06
C VAL A 359 17.34 0.74 -10.69
N SER A 360 16.85 0.33 -9.52
CA SER A 360 16.72 -1.08 -9.12
C SER A 360 15.80 -1.91 -10.03
N SER A 361 14.79 -1.29 -10.65
CA SER A 361 13.92 -1.92 -11.65
C SER A 361 14.63 -2.13 -12.99
N VAL A 362 15.67 -1.34 -13.28
CA VAL A 362 16.44 -1.38 -14.54
C VAL A 362 17.69 -2.25 -14.41
N VAL A 363 18.22 -2.39 -13.19
CA VAL A 363 19.48 -3.10 -12.89
C VAL A 363 19.26 -4.54 -12.40
N ALA A 364 18.04 -4.90 -11.94
CA ALA A 364 17.67 -6.28 -11.56
C ALA A 364 17.48 -7.20 -12.78
#